data_AF-A0A5A8DNG0-F1
#
_entry.id   AF-A0A5A8DNG0-F1
#
_cell.length_a   1.000
_cell.length_b   1.000
_cell.length_c   1.000
_cell.angle_alpha   90.00
_cell.angle_beta   90.00
_cell.angle_gamma   90.00
#
_symmetry.space_group_name_H-M   'P 1'
#
loop_
_entity.id
_entity.type
_entity.pdbx_description
1 polymer ?
#
loop_
_entity_poly.entity_id
_entity_poly.type
_entity_poly.pdbx_seq_one_letter_code
_entity_poly.pdbx_strand_id
1 'polypeptide(L)'
;MPDIPEGSVELAPASLISSQAVSAAARAAGGVAFLRLSLWSADSGAGAGAGAGAATLATGTFWQPVEQDVVNWSQCNFYRCNLTSAADLTALLAMPAMGAGVVTAEASFHGPAEPTDWYPLPPSHVLPLTAVTVRVSNTAKSAVAFQTRLRLMAADGWTELLTLWEDNFFSLLPGESREVRAMVARLETDPEPAVEVQTWNAQLAA
;
A
#
# COMPACT_ATOMS: atom_id res chain seq x y z
N MET A 1 -0.31 24.49 -17.21
CA MET A 1 0.35 23.66 -16.18
C MET A 1 1.05 24.65 -15.26
N PRO A 2 0.80 24.66 -13.94
CA PRO A 2 1.62 25.51 -13.06
C PRO A 2 3.08 25.06 -13.21
N ASP A 3 3.97 26.01 -13.53
CA ASP A 3 5.40 25.75 -13.62
C ASP A 3 5.88 25.24 -12.26
N ILE A 4 6.33 23.99 -12.23
CA ILE A 4 7.07 23.46 -11.09
C ILE A 4 8.40 24.20 -11.11
N PRO A 5 8.74 25.01 -10.09
CA PRO A 5 9.97 25.78 -10.09
C PRO A 5 11.18 24.86 -10.25
N GLU A 6 12.11 25.21 -11.14
CA GLU A 6 13.42 24.54 -11.18
C GLU A 6 14.04 24.53 -9.77
N GLY A 7 14.34 23.34 -9.25
CA GLY A 7 14.90 23.15 -7.91
C GLY A 7 13.94 22.65 -6.83
N SER A 8 12.66 22.38 -7.14
CA SER A 8 11.72 21.78 -6.17
C SER A 8 11.93 20.29 -5.88
N VAL A 9 12.96 19.68 -6.48
CA VAL A 9 13.38 18.30 -6.24
C VAL A 9 14.76 18.34 -5.61
N GLU A 10 14.80 18.18 -4.30
CA GLU A 10 16.04 18.03 -3.56
C GLU A 10 16.35 16.53 -3.43
N LEU A 11 17.56 16.12 -3.84
CA LEU A 11 18.01 14.75 -3.63
C LEU A 11 18.30 14.58 -2.14
N ALA A 12 17.67 13.60 -1.50
CA ALA A 12 18.01 13.23 -0.14
C ALA A 12 19.53 12.92 -0.08
N PRO A 13 20.27 13.47 0.91
CA PRO A 13 21.67 13.13 1.14
C PRO A 13 21.84 11.61 1.14
N ALA A 14 22.91 11.09 0.52
CA ALA A 14 23.18 9.65 0.45
C ALA A 14 23.23 8.99 1.85
N SER A 15 23.57 9.75 2.89
CA SER A 15 23.56 9.31 4.28
C SER A 15 22.17 8.99 4.84
N LEU A 16 21.10 9.54 4.25
CA LEU A 16 19.70 9.25 4.60
C LEU A 16 19.11 8.13 3.75
N ILE A 17 19.83 7.66 2.72
CA ILE A 17 19.40 6.58 1.84
C ILE A 17 20.06 5.28 2.29
N SER A 18 19.32 4.47 3.05
CA SER A 18 19.66 3.06 3.23
C SER A 18 18.97 2.25 2.13
N SER A 19 19.76 1.54 1.31
CA SER A 19 19.22 0.61 0.31
C SER A 19 19.72 -0.80 0.59
N GLN A 20 18.82 -1.76 0.61
CA GLN A 20 19.18 -3.16 0.44
C GLN A 20 19.08 -3.47 -1.05
N ALA A 21 20.22 -3.53 -1.72
CA ALA A 21 20.26 -3.87 -3.13
C ALA A 21 19.80 -5.32 -3.32
N VAL A 22 18.78 -5.52 -4.17
CA VAL A 22 18.54 -6.83 -4.78
C VAL A 22 19.73 -7.11 -5.69
N SER A 23 20.33 -8.30 -5.57
CA SER A 23 21.57 -8.64 -6.27
C SER A 23 21.46 -8.41 -7.79
N ALA A 24 22.57 -8.09 -8.46
CA ALA A 24 22.61 -7.90 -9.92
C ALA A 24 22.05 -9.12 -10.69
N ALA A 25 22.07 -10.31 -10.09
CA ALA A 25 21.47 -11.54 -10.63
C ALA A 25 19.94 -11.43 -10.83
N ALA A 26 19.22 -10.67 -9.99
CA ALA A 26 17.78 -10.45 -10.15
C ALA A 26 17.45 -9.55 -11.36
N ARG A 27 18.33 -8.60 -11.72
CA ARG A 27 18.16 -7.75 -12.92
C ARG A 27 18.42 -8.50 -14.22
N ALA A 28 19.33 -9.48 -14.20
CA ALA A 28 19.70 -10.26 -15.39
C ALA A 28 18.66 -11.33 -15.77
N ALA A 29 17.74 -11.67 -14.86
CA ALA A 29 16.73 -12.71 -15.09
C ALA A 29 15.48 -12.21 -15.85
N GLY A 30 15.41 -10.92 -16.18
CA GLY A 30 14.16 -10.29 -16.62
C GLY A 30 13.12 -10.19 -15.48
N GLY A 31 11.96 -9.59 -15.77
CA GLY A 31 10.81 -9.56 -14.87
C GLY A 31 10.64 -8.26 -14.07
N VAL A 32 9.96 -8.38 -12.92
CA VAL A 32 9.50 -7.24 -12.11
C VAL A 32 10.07 -7.34 -10.69
N ALA A 33 10.77 -6.30 -10.26
CA ALA A 33 11.33 -6.21 -8.92
C ALA A 33 10.41 -5.40 -7.98
N PHE A 34 10.32 -5.81 -6.71
CA PHE A 34 9.64 -5.02 -5.68
C PHE A 34 10.64 -4.15 -4.93
N LEU A 35 10.48 -2.84 -5.02
CA LEU A 35 11.21 -1.84 -4.24
C LEU A 35 10.30 -1.32 -3.13
N ARG A 36 10.69 -1.55 -1.87
CA ARG A 36 10.04 -0.90 -0.74
C ARG A 36 10.85 0.31 -0.29
N LEU A 37 10.19 1.45 -0.22
CA LEU A 37 10.73 2.68 0.34
C LEU A 37 9.97 2.99 1.63
N SER A 38 10.71 3.34 2.68
CA SER A 38 10.16 3.81 3.94
C SER A 38 10.79 5.14 4.28
N LEU A 39 9.96 6.06 4.79
CA LEU A 39 10.37 7.36 5.29
C LEU A 39 10.12 7.37 6.79
N TRP A 40 11.06 7.92 7.55
CA TRP A 40 10.99 7.99 9.01
C TRP A 40 11.27 9.41 9.49
N SER A 41 10.72 9.78 10.65
CA SER A 41 11.11 11.01 11.33
C SER A 41 12.42 10.80 12.09
N ALA A 42 13.35 11.75 11.95
CA ALA A 42 14.62 11.75 12.68
C ALA A 42 14.48 12.18 14.15
N ASP A 43 13.33 12.75 14.54
CA ASP A 43 13.11 13.33 15.87
C ASP A 43 12.79 12.31 16.97
N SER A 44 12.85 11.01 16.68
CA SER A 44 12.94 10.01 17.74
C SER A 44 14.37 10.02 18.30
N GLY A 45 14.56 10.69 19.43
CA GLY A 45 15.86 10.91 20.04
C GLY A 45 16.81 9.71 20.02
N ALA A 46 18.08 10.02 19.71
CA ALA A 46 19.30 9.23 19.88
C ALA A 46 19.51 8.01 18.96
N GLY A 47 20.33 8.22 17.92
CA GLY A 47 21.54 7.40 17.70
C GLY A 47 21.39 5.91 17.35
N ALA A 48 20.20 5.41 17.05
CA ALA A 48 20.02 4.07 16.53
C ALA A 48 20.01 4.12 15.00
N GLY A 49 20.88 3.33 14.35
CA GLY A 49 20.72 3.04 12.93
C GLY A 49 19.30 2.59 12.61
N ALA A 50 18.87 2.78 11.37
CA ALA A 50 17.54 2.41 10.86
C ALA A 50 17.02 1.12 11.53
N GLY A 51 16.08 1.26 12.48
CA GLY A 51 15.46 0.08 13.10
C GLY A 51 14.91 0.19 14.52
N ALA A 52 15.34 1.13 15.38
CA ALA A 52 14.83 1.15 16.75
C ALA A 52 14.64 2.58 17.30
N GLY A 53 13.43 3.11 17.13
CA GLY A 53 12.98 4.36 17.75
C GLY A 53 12.27 5.31 16.78
N ALA A 54 12.65 5.29 15.50
CA ALA A 54 12.09 6.19 14.49
C ALA A 54 10.68 5.80 14.08
N ALA A 55 9.74 6.74 14.26
CA ALA A 55 8.39 6.59 13.77
C ALA A 55 8.41 6.61 12.24
N THR A 56 7.96 5.51 11.61
CA THR A 56 7.75 5.45 10.16
C THR A 56 6.63 6.42 9.79
N LEU A 57 6.95 7.39 8.93
CA LEU A 57 6.01 8.39 8.42
C LEU A 57 5.26 7.87 7.19
N ALA A 58 5.95 7.13 6.33
CA ALA A 58 5.35 6.57 5.12
C ALA A 58 6.08 5.30 4.68
N THR A 59 5.35 4.41 4.02
CA THR A 59 5.92 3.26 3.31
C THR A 59 5.22 3.09 1.98
N GLY A 60 6.00 2.98 0.90
CA GLY A 60 5.52 2.69 -0.44
C GLY A 60 6.19 1.44 -0.99
N THR A 61 5.44 0.62 -1.71
CA THR A 61 6.00 -0.52 -2.46
C THR A 61 5.77 -0.29 -3.95
N PHE A 62 6.86 -0.30 -4.72
CA PHE A 62 6.88 -0.06 -6.15
C PHE A 62 7.31 -1.33 -6.88
N TRP A 63 6.56 -1.75 -7.90
CA TRP A 63 6.90 -2.87 -8.75
C TRP A 63 7.54 -2.35 -10.04
N GLN A 64 8.86 -2.52 -10.12
CA GLN A 64 9.71 -1.93 -11.15
C GLN A 64 10.02 -2.98 -12.23
N PRO A 65 9.50 -2.80 -13.45
CA PRO A 65 9.87 -3.66 -14.57
C PRO A 65 11.32 -3.39 -14.99
N VAL A 66 12.00 -4.41 -15.52
CA VAL A 66 13.34 -4.22 -16.09
C VAL A 66 13.27 -3.39 -17.38
N GLU A 67 12.27 -3.64 -18.22
CA GLU A 67 11.96 -2.82 -19.40
C GLU A 67 11.02 -1.69 -18.99
N GLN A 68 11.39 -0.45 -19.28
CA GLN A 68 10.65 0.75 -18.87
C GLN A 68 9.86 1.33 -20.04
N ASP A 69 8.81 2.09 -19.73
CA ASP A 69 8.09 2.87 -20.72
C ASP A 69 9.03 3.90 -21.37
N VAL A 70 8.96 4.01 -22.69
CA VAL A 70 9.68 5.05 -23.44
C VAL A 70 8.66 5.88 -24.20
N VAL A 71 8.57 7.16 -23.85
CA VAL A 71 7.60 8.09 -24.44
C VAL A 71 8.06 8.51 -25.84
N ASN A 72 7.14 8.43 -26.81
CA ASN A 72 7.32 9.01 -28.14
C ASN A 72 6.90 10.48 -28.14
N TRP A 73 7.84 11.36 -27.75
CA TRP A 73 7.57 12.80 -27.69
C TRP A 73 7.13 13.42 -29.01
N SER A 74 7.61 12.88 -30.14
CA SER A 74 7.23 13.36 -31.48
C SER A 74 5.76 13.06 -31.86
N GLN A 75 5.09 12.18 -31.11
CA GLN A 75 3.69 11.80 -31.29
C GLN A 75 2.82 12.18 -30.09
N CYS A 76 3.16 13.27 -29.41
CA CYS A 76 2.28 13.87 -28.42
C CYS A 76 1.21 14.74 -29.07
N ASN A 77 0.04 14.77 -28.44
CA ASN A 77 -0.97 15.80 -28.63
C ASN A 77 -1.26 16.48 -27.28
N PHE A 78 -2.29 17.34 -27.21
CA PHE A 78 -2.55 18.16 -26.03
C PHE A 78 -2.91 17.38 -24.75
N TYR A 79 -3.20 16.07 -24.82
CA TYR A 79 -3.66 15.28 -23.67
C TYR A 79 -3.03 13.89 -23.56
N ARG A 80 -2.22 13.44 -24.53
CA ARG A 80 -1.53 12.16 -24.49
C ARG A 80 -0.30 12.11 -25.40
N CYS A 81 0.60 11.18 -25.09
CA CYS A 81 1.70 10.78 -25.95
C CYS A 81 1.62 9.27 -26.20
N ASN A 82 2.06 8.81 -27.37
CA ASN A 82 2.27 7.38 -27.61
C ASN A 82 3.57 6.92 -26.94
N LEU A 83 3.71 5.61 -26.73
CA LEU A 83 4.96 4.98 -26.30
C LEU A 83 5.69 4.40 -27.52
N THR A 84 7.01 4.51 -27.55
CA THR A 84 7.87 3.73 -28.46
C THR A 84 8.17 2.34 -27.91
N SER A 85 8.17 2.19 -26.59
CA SER A 85 8.27 0.93 -25.87
C SER A 85 7.39 0.99 -24.63
N ALA A 86 6.71 -0.10 -24.31
CA ALA A 86 5.93 -0.23 -23.09
C ALA A 86 6.72 -1.04 -22.06
N ALA A 87 6.51 -0.74 -20.79
CA ALA A 87 7.05 -1.51 -19.69
C ALA A 87 6.52 -2.96 -19.69
N ASP A 88 7.40 -3.93 -19.51
CA ASP A 88 7.01 -5.34 -19.39
C ASP A 88 6.75 -5.73 -17.93
N LEU A 89 5.46 -5.82 -17.59
CA LEU A 89 4.97 -6.24 -16.28
C LEU A 89 4.43 -7.68 -16.26
N THR A 90 4.62 -8.46 -17.34
CA THR A 90 4.03 -9.79 -17.50
C THR A 90 4.50 -10.80 -16.44
N ALA A 91 5.68 -10.60 -15.86
CA ALA A 91 6.16 -11.42 -14.75
C ALA A 91 5.23 -11.38 -13.52
N LEU A 92 4.37 -10.36 -13.37
CA LEU A 92 3.35 -10.32 -12.31
C LEU A 92 2.29 -11.43 -12.45
N LEU A 93 2.11 -12.00 -13.65
CA LEU A 93 1.22 -13.13 -13.90
C LEU A 93 1.79 -14.46 -13.40
N ALA A 94 3.11 -14.53 -13.21
CA ALA A 94 3.83 -15.72 -12.75
C ALA A 94 4.27 -15.61 -11.29
N MET A 95 3.72 -14.64 -10.53
CA MET A 95 4.01 -14.51 -9.11
C MET A 95 3.63 -15.78 -8.34
N PRO A 96 4.35 -16.11 -7.25
CA PRO A 96 3.91 -17.15 -6.33
C PRO A 96 2.46 -16.88 -5.88
N ALA A 97 1.60 -17.86 -6.09
CA ALA A 97 0.20 -17.78 -5.75
C ALA A 97 -0.01 -17.72 -4.22
N MET A 98 -0.98 -16.93 -3.78
CA MET A 98 -1.36 -16.82 -2.38
C MET A 98 -2.59 -17.68 -2.12
N GLY A 99 -2.38 -18.85 -1.52
CA GLY A 99 -3.48 -19.74 -1.13
C GLY A 99 -4.42 -19.12 -0.11
N ALA A 100 -5.61 -19.70 0.03
CA ALA A 100 -6.58 -19.30 1.04
C ALA A 100 -5.98 -19.35 2.46
N GLY A 101 -6.25 -18.31 3.26
CA GLY A 101 -5.78 -18.21 4.64
C GLY A 101 -4.29 -17.85 4.80
N VAL A 102 -3.53 -17.67 3.71
CA VAL A 102 -2.12 -17.24 3.80
C VAL A 102 -2.03 -15.78 4.25
N VAL A 103 -2.96 -14.94 3.78
CA VAL A 103 -3.15 -13.58 4.29
C VAL A 103 -4.40 -13.57 5.15
N THR A 104 -4.26 -13.11 6.38
CA THR A 104 -5.37 -13.01 7.33
C THR A 104 -5.60 -11.55 7.70
N ALA A 105 -6.85 -11.22 8.03
CA ALA A 105 -7.23 -9.92 8.56
C ALA A 105 -8.21 -10.10 9.71
N GLU A 106 -8.01 -9.32 10.77
CA GLU A 106 -8.86 -9.29 11.95
C GLU A 106 -9.23 -7.84 12.25
N ALA A 107 -10.52 -7.57 12.40
CA ALA A 107 -11.04 -6.23 12.69
C ALA A 107 -11.46 -6.11 14.15
N SER A 108 -11.20 -4.96 14.75
CA SER A 108 -11.67 -4.55 16.08
C SER A 108 -12.42 -3.22 15.95
N PHE A 109 -13.63 -3.16 16.51
CA PHE A 109 -14.49 -1.97 16.46
C PHE A 109 -14.45 -1.25 17.81
N HIS A 110 -14.29 0.07 17.79
CA HIS A 110 -13.96 0.85 18.99
C HIS A 110 -15.01 1.90 19.40
N GLY A 111 -16.14 1.99 18.68
CA GLY A 111 -17.18 3.01 18.92
C GLY A 111 -17.05 4.22 17.98
N PRO A 112 -17.66 5.37 18.31
CA PRO A 112 -17.64 6.56 17.46
C PRO A 112 -16.21 6.98 17.09
N ALA A 113 -16.00 7.38 15.84
CA ALA A 113 -14.71 7.90 15.41
C ALA A 113 -14.52 9.33 15.92
N GLU A 114 -13.36 9.57 16.52
CA GLU A 114 -12.87 10.92 16.86
C GLU A 114 -11.98 11.47 15.74
N PRO A 115 -11.77 12.79 15.65
CA PRO A 115 -10.84 13.37 14.70
C PRO A 115 -9.43 12.78 14.85
N THR A 116 -8.78 12.44 13.73
CA THR A 116 -7.42 11.92 13.72
C THR A 116 -6.47 12.86 12.98
N ASP A 117 -5.17 12.62 13.13
CA ASP A 117 -4.11 13.27 12.37
C ASP A 117 -4.14 12.94 10.87
N TRP A 118 -4.51 11.70 10.52
CA TRP A 118 -4.62 11.23 9.15
C TRP A 118 -5.95 11.59 8.46
N TYR A 119 -7.00 11.89 9.23
CA TYR A 119 -8.28 12.39 8.71
C TYR A 119 -8.93 13.37 9.71
N PRO A 120 -8.74 14.69 9.52
CA PRO A 120 -9.41 15.69 10.34
C PRO A 120 -10.90 15.70 9.97
N LEU A 121 -11.76 15.28 10.91
CA LEU A 121 -13.21 15.31 10.69
C LEU A 121 -13.69 16.77 10.53
N PRO A 122 -14.48 17.08 9.48
CA PRO A 122 -15.03 18.42 9.33
C PRO A 122 -15.97 18.77 10.50
N PRO A 123 -16.01 20.04 10.96
CA PRO A 123 -16.72 20.45 12.18
C PRO A 123 -18.25 20.22 12.20
N SER A 124 -18.87 19.81 11.10
CA SER A 124 -20.33 19.71 11.00
C SER A 124 -20.79 18.83 9.83
N HIS A 125 -21.67 17.86 10.12
CA HIS A 125 -22.52 17.08 9.21
C HIS A 125 -21.85 16.08 8.26
N VAL A 126 -21.39 14.94 8.78
CA VAL A 126 -21.31 13.70 7.99
C VAL A 126 -21.64 12.54 8.93
N LEU A 127 -22.30 11.50 8.41
CA LEU A 127 -22.81 10.30 9.09
C LEU A 127 -21.98 9.87 10.32
N PRO A 128 -22.60 9.33 11.40
CA PRO A 128 -21.84 8.80 12.52
C PRO A 128 -20.83 7.78 12.02
N LEU A 129 -19.55 8.02 12.27
CA LEU A 129 -18.48 7.13 11.86
C LEU A 129 -18.12 6.22 13.02
N THR A 130 -17.77 4.98 12.74
CA THR A 130 -17.18 4.06 13.72
C THR A 130 -15.71 3.85 13.42
N ALA A 131 -14.87 3.97 14.44
CA ALA A 131 -13.46 3.65 14.34
C ALA A 131 -13.23 2.14 14.32
N VAL A 132 -12.41 1.69 13.38
CA VAL A 132 -12.05 0.28 13.17
C VAL A 132 -10.54 0.18 13.09
N THR A 133 -9.98 -0.82 13.76
CA THR A 133 -8.57 -1.20 13.61
C THR A 133 -8.53 -2.58 12.96
N VAL A 134 -7.77 -2.70 11.87
CA VAL A 134 -7.58 -3.97 11.16
C VAL A 134 -6.13 -4.40 11.25
N ARG A 135 -5.90 -5.57 11.84
CA ARG A 135 -4.59 -6.23 11.83
C ARG A 135 -4.56 -7.21 10.66
N VAL A 136 -3.60 -7.05 9.78
CA VAL A 136 -3.41 -7.89 8.60
C VAL A 136 -2.03 -8.54 8.64
N SER A 137 -1.95 -9.83 8.31
CA SER A 137 -0.72 -10.63 8.40
C SER A 137 -0.51 -11.45 7.15
N ASN A 138 0.70 -11.40 6.58
CA ASN A 138 1.17 -12.33 5.55
C ASN A 138 1.94 -13.47 6.21
N THR A 139 1.36 -14.66 6.25
CA THR A 139 1.98 -15.85 6.87
C THR A 139 2.84 -16.66 5.90
N ALA A 140 2.95 -16.23 4.63
CA ALA A 140 3.80 -16.89 3.65
C ALA A 140 5.28 -16.84 4.06
N LYS A 141 6.03 -17.89 3.72
CA LYS A 141 7.47 -17.97 3.99
C LYS A 141 8.33 -17.20 2.99
N SER A 142 7.87 -17.10 1.74
CA SER A 142 8.68 -16.57 0.63
C SER A 142 7.88 -15.75 -0.40
N ALA A 143 6.56 -15.61 -0.23
CA ALA A 143 5.71 -14.88 -1.16
C ALA A 143 5.31 -13.51 -0.60
N VAL A 144 5.40 -12.49 -1.46
CA VAL A 144 4.86 -11.16 -1.16
C VAL A 144 3.34 -11.20 -1.36
N ALA A 145 2.58 -10.68 -0.38
CA ALA A 145 1.16 -10.38 -0.54
C ALA A 145 1.05 -9.08 -1.33
N PHE A 146 0.89 -9.18 -2.64
CA PHE A 146 0.94 -8.02 -3.53
C PHE A 146 -0.43 -7.35 -3.65
N GLN A 147 -0.48 -6.02 -3.55
CA GLN A 147 -1.71 -5.21 -3.68
C GLN A 147 -2.83 -5.74 -2.77
N THR A 148 -2.54 -5.79 -1.48
CA THR A 148 -3.46 -6.22 -0.42
C THR A 148 -4.55 -5.17 -0.23
N ARG A 149 -5.77 -5.51 -0.63
CA ARG A 149 -6.98 -4.71 -0.46
C ARG A 149 -7.76 -5.20 0.77
N LEU A 150 -8.08 -4.27 1.65
CA LEU A 150 -9.00 -4.47 2.77
C LEU A 150 -10.39 -3.95 2.40
N ARG A 151 -11.42 -4.69 2.79
CA ARG A 151 -12.84 -4.33 2.62
C ARG A 151 -13.58 -4.59 3.92
N LEU A 152 -14.50 -3.70 4.29
CA LEU A 152 -15.50 -4.00 5.32
C LEU A 152 -16.81 -4.30 4.60
N MET A 153 -17.33 -5.50 4.85
CA MET A 153 -18.53 -6.04 4.23
C MET A 153 -19.66 -6.04 5.24
N ALA A 154 -20.85 -5.62 4.81
CA ALA A 154 -22.06 -5.78 5.61
C ALA A 154 -22.34 -7.26 5.89
N ALA A 155 -23.18 -7.52 6.89
CA ALA A 155 -23.58 -8.87 7.29
C ALA A 155 -24.23 -9.71 6.18
N ASP A 156 -24.73 -9.05 5.12
CA ASP A 156 -25.27 -9.73 3.94
C ASP A 156 -24.20 -10.46 3.11
N GLY A 157 -22.91 -10.15 3.31
CA GLY A 157 -21.78 -10.76 2.62
C GLY A 157 -21.52 -10.24 1.21
N TRP A 158 -22.26 -9.24 0.73
CA TRP A 158 -22.13 -8.72 -0.65
C TRP A 158 -21.96 -7.21 -0.71
N THR A 159 -22.43 -6.48 0.31
CA THR A 159 -22.37 -5.02 0.34
C THR A 159 -21.06 -4.54 0.96
N GLU A 160 -20.20 -3.94 0.16
CA GLU A 160 -19.03 -3.23 0.67
C GLU A 160 -19.45 -1.87 1.26
N LEU A 161 -19.05 -1.63 2.50
CA LEU A 161 -19.43 -0.42 3.23
C LEU A 161 -18.57 0.78 2.82
N LEU A 162 -19.16 1.97 2.92
CA LEU A 162 -18.44 3.21 2.73
C LEU A 162 -17.41 3.38 3.85
N THR A 163 -16.14 3.30 3.47
CA THR A 163 -15.01 3.30 4.39
C THR A 163 -13.97 4.34 4.00
N LEU A 164 -13.32 4.90 5.01
CA LEU A 164 -12.11 5.71 4.90
C LEU A 164 -10.99 4.91 5.55
N TRP A 165 -9.93 4.64 4.81
CA TRP A 165 -8.78 3.87 5.30
C TRP A 165 -7.58 4.79 5.48
N GLU A 166 -6.82 4.59 6.56
CA GLU A 166 -5.49 5.18 6.74
C GLU A 166 -4.53 4.71 5.63
N ASP A 167 -4.66 3.45 5.24
CA ASP A 167 -3.94 2.86 4.11
C ASP A 167 -4.73 1.69 3.51
N ASN A 168 -4.62 1.46 2.21
CA ASN A 168 -5.23 0.33 1.52
C ASN A 168 -4.43 0.07 0.23
N PHE A 169 -4.53 -1.12 -0.36
CA PHE A 169 -3.75 -1.53 -1.54
C PHE A 169 -2.22 -1.58 -1.31
N PHE A 170 -1.77 -1.77 -0.07
CA PHE A 170 -0.36 -1.94 0.27
C PHE A 170 0.12 -3.37 -0.01
N SER A 171 1.43 -3.60 0.00
CA SER A 171 2.00 -4.96 -0.11
C SER A 171 2.64 -5.39 1.20
N LEU A 172 2.52 -6.67 1.57
CA LEU A 172 3.18 -7.24 2.76
C LEU A 172 4.26 -8.25 2.34
N LEU A 173 5.46 -8.08 2.90
CA LEU A 173 6.55 -9.05 2.75
C LEU A 173 6.23 -10.35 3.50
N PRO A 174 6.93 -11.46 3.20
CA PRO A 174 6.79 -12.71 3.94
C PRO A 174 6.94 -12.50 5.46
N GLY A 175 5.99 -13.00 6.24
CA GLY A 175 5.97 -12.88 7.70
C GLY A 175 5.56 -11.50 8.25
N GLU A 176 5.36 -10.50 7.39
CA GLU A 176 5.02 -9.15 7.84
C GLU A 176 3.57 -9.07 8.34
N SER A 177 3.37 -8.27 9.38
CA SER A 177 2.06 -7.86 9.84
C SER A 177 1.97 -6.35 9.90
N ARG A 178 0.78 -5.82 9.67
CA ARG A 178 0.48 -4.40 9.74
C ARG A 178 -0.84 -4.16 10.45
N GLU A 179 -0.91 -3.06 11.17
CA GLU A 179 -2.16 -2.51 11.68
C GLU A 179 -2.57 -1.32 10.80
N VAL A 180 -3.84 -1.25 10.44
CA VAL A 180 -4.41 -0.21 9.59
C VAL A 180 -5.69 0.30 10.25
N ARG A 181 -5.81 1.61 10.43
CA ARG A 181 -7.04 2.22 10.93
C ARG A 181 -8.01 2.52 9.79
N ALA A 182 -9.29 2.45 10.08
CA ALA A 182 -10.36 2.86 9.21
C ALA A 182 -11.49 3.54 9.97
N MET A 183 -12.28 4.29 9.23
CA MET A 183 -13.58 4.80 9.66
C MET A 183 -14.64 4.27 8.71
N VAL A 184 -15.74 3.75 9.26
CA VAL A 184 -16.88 3.28 8.47
C VAL A 184 -18.10 4.12 8.81
N ALA A 185 -18.84 4.55 7.79
CA ALA A 185 -20.11 5.24 7.99
C ALA A 185 -21.11 4.26 8.60
N ARG A 186 -21.45 4.47 9.87
CA ARG A 186 -22.36 3.60 10.63
C ARG A 186 -23.74 4.28 10.72
N LEU A 187 -24.74 3.69 10.06
CA LEU A 187 -26.05 3.49 10.71
C LEU A 187 -25.88 2.21 11.54
N GLU A 188 -26.36 2.17 12.78
CA GLU A 188 -26.18 1.04 13.70
C GLU A 188 -26.41 -0.33 13.02
N THR A 189 -25.34 -1.04 12.65
CA THR A 189 -25.43 -2.41 12.12
C THR A 189 -25.04 -3.38 13.20
N ASP A 190 -26.06 -3.98 13.81
CA ASP A 190 -25.98 -5.30 14.41
C ASP A 190 -26.41 -6.33 13.33
N PRO A 191 -25.57 -7.31 12.97
CA PRO A 191 -24.24 -7.63 13.52
C PRO A 191 -23.11 -6.80 12.92
N GLU A 192 -21.92 -6.90 13.53
CA GLU A 192 -20.70 -6.21 13.09
C GLU A 192 -20.30 -6.60 11.65
N PRO A 193 -19.76 -5.64 10.86
CA PRO A 193 -19.23 -5.93 9.53
C PRO A 193 -18.10 -6.97 9.54
N ALA A 194 -18.07 -7.82 8.51
CA ALA A 194 -16.94 -8.71 8.27
C ALA A 194 -15.79 -7.95 7.60
N VAL A 195 -14.55 -8.28 7.95
CA VAL A 195 -13.38 -7.83 7.20
C VAL A 195 -13.00 -8.87 6.16
N GLU A 196 -12.84 -8.43 4.92
CA GLU A 196 -12.27 -9.23 3.85
C GLU A 196 -10.90 -8.69 3.44
N VAL A 197 -10.00 -9.62 3.14
CA VAL A 197 -8.67 -9.33 2.59
C VAL A 197 -8.53 -10.03 1.24
N GLN A 198 -8.10 -9.27 0.23
CA GLN A 198 -7.80 -9.76 -1.11
C GLN A 198 -6.40 -9.32 -1.50
N THR A 199 -5.64 -10.19 -2.17
CA THR A 199 -4.37 -9.82 -2.79
C THR A 199 -4.42 -10.10 -4.29
N TRP A 200 -3.60 -9.39 -5.08
CA TRP A 200 -3.47 -9.63 -6.50
C TRP A 200 -3.14 -11.09 -6.81
N ASN A 201 -2.17 -11.66 -6.11
CA ASN A 201 -1.68 -13.01 -6.38
C ASN A 201 -2.51 -14.12 -5.70
N ALA A 202 -3.61 -13.79 -5.00
CA ALA A 202 -4.56 -14.80 -4.55
C ALA A 202 -5.33 -15.44 -5.72
N GLN A 203 -5.63 -14.66 -6.75
CA GLN A 203 -6.34 -15.15 -7.95
C GLN A 203 -5.53 -16.17 -8.76
N LEU A 204 -4.23 -16.29 -8.51
CA LEU A 204 -3.34 -17.23 -9.18
C LEU A 204 -3.36 -18.63 -8.53
N ALA A 205 -4.03 -18.80 -7.38
CA ALA A 205 -4.07 -20.05 -6.61
C ALA A 205 -5.15 -21.05 -7.07
N ALA A 206 -5.49 -21.04 -8.36
CA ALA A 206 -6.53 -21.88 -8.96
C ALA A 206 -6.38 -23.38 -8.66
#